data_AF-A0A936GH62-F1
#
_entry.id   AF-A0A936GH62-F1
#
_cell.length_a   1.000
_cell.length_b   1.000
_cell.length_c   1.000
_cell.angle_alpha   90.00
_cell.angle_beta   90.00
_cell.angle_gamma   90.00
#
_symmetry.space_group_name_H-M   'P 1'
#
loop_
_entity.id
_entity.type
_entity.pdbx_description
1 polymer ?
#
loop_
_entity_poly.entity_id
_entity_poly.type
_entity_poly.pdbx_seq_one_letter_code
_entity_poly.pdbx_strand_id
1 'polypeptide(L)'
;MRKIISISVLMVLVSLFAFGQNQKLESIDKLEKLKLEKELLHLNPKLLAEKQSKKLNYKIYSKHIATKKSKKSLLKSELTEKSKLDSTISQKFVDGKYIDDEKTIFYFNAEGKDSLEITYTWDSESKKWSLIGKSEIVIDNYGNVKQYIYFEWNADKGQFIGSSKYVTIYQANGKLVENSSYNWDNENNIWVAYENDIYTYDEKGILKHKEFLDDDQRASKSIFSYNTLGENVVTITYLKMEDNTWIQDSKDSSIFNLETNEKNVITYSWNTENNKWDTLYKHEFKFDSFNNITKETSYLYIEAGEWVIIEKIEYKYDANNLLIEDVTYWYDDDKMEFIGNVKNEYKYEVANNAIQINNYVYDELAKEWIDSYKIIYTLDKTYSVNDLIFPSIFWYEMGLEIEVKMLNLTIFFIDEDTKDWVVDEIYTLYYTEQTPIIITDVENISNNTDITILPNPTDEYISITINGDYSNANFELFNAQGVKVLSLSVNNYQTYSVSDLQTGLYSYNLIVDGKVESGKLMKR
;
A
#
# COMPACT_ATOMS: atom_id res chain seq x y z
N MET A 1 35.11 5.52 21.24
CA MET A 1 33.91 6.16 21.81
C MET A 1 32.80 5.95 20.78
N ARG A 2 31.85 5.06 21.12
CA ARG A 2 30.83 4.50 20.22
C ARG A 2 29.84 5.59 19.76
N LYS A 3 29.46 5.59 18.48
CA LYS A 3 28.16 6.10 18.03
C LYS A 3 27.53 5.07 17.11
N ILE A 4 26.45 4.52 17.64
CA ILE A 4 25.46 3.63 17.03
C ILE A 4 24.71 4.46 15.98
N ILE A 5 24.59 3.96 14.76
CA ILE A 5 23.64 4.44 13.76
C ILE A 5 22.84 3.22 13.33
N SER A 6 21.67 3.04 13.97
CA SER A 6 20.60 2.15 13.51
C SER A 6 19.87 2.87 12.37
N ILE A 7 19.79 2.24 11.20
CA ILE A 7 18.95 2.68 10.08
C ILE A 7 18.02 1.53 9.75
N SER A 8 16.73 1.74 9.98
CA SER A 8 15.64 0.87 9.54
C SER A 8 15.45 1.05 8.03
N VAL A 9 15.59 -0.03 7.26
CA VAL A 9 15.32 -0.07 5.82
C VAL A 9 13.96 -0.74 5.62
N LEU A 10 12.96 0.03 5.19
CA LEU A 10 11.72 -0.49 4.61
C LEU A 10 11.48 0.30 3.32
N MET A 11 11.87 -0.28 2.19
CA MET A 11 11.55 0.22 0.85
C MET A 11 11.85 -0.86 -0.19
N VAL A 12 10.83 -1.58 -0.66
CA VAL A 12 10.86 -2.27 -1.95
C VAL A 12 9.55 -1.98 -2.66
N LEU A 13 9.52 -0.84 -3.37
CA LEU A 13 8.80 -0.57 -4.64
C LEU A 13 8.69 0.95 -4.90
N VAL A 14 9.83 1.66 -4.95
CA VAL A 14 9.95 2.93 -5.67
C VAL A 14 11.38 3.05 -6.15
N SER A 15 11.64 2.84 -7.44
CA SER A 15 12.89 3.29 -8.07
C SER A 15 12.69 4.73 -8.53
N LEU A 16 13.01 5.71 -7.66
CA LEU A 16 13.29 7.10 -8.04
C LEU A 16 14.22 7.73 -6.97
N PHE A 17 15.45 8.03 -7.42
CA PHE A 17 16.52 8.89 -6.89
C PHE A 17 17.19 8.61 -5.53
N ALA A 18 18.49 8.33 -5.60
CA ALA A 18 19.52 9.02 -4.80
C ALA A 18 20.93 8.85 -5.43
N PHE A 19 21.49 9.94 -5.96
CA PHE A 19 22.93 10.09 -6.21
C PHE A 19 23.60 10.71 -4.99
N GLY A 20 24.87 10.32 -4.76
CA GLY A 20 25.88 11.25 -4.25
C GLY A 20 27.01 10.63 -3.42
N GLN A 21 28.25 10.73 -3.92
CA GLN A 21 29.38 11.16 -3.09
C GLN A 21 30.43 11.95 -3.91
N ASN A 22 30.80 13.10 -3.35
CA ASN A 22 31.73 14.12 -3.86
C ASN A 22 33.21 13.75 -3.65
N GLN A 23 34.10 14.25 -4.52
CA GLN A 23 35.36 14.87 -4.09
C GLN A 23 35.72 16.15 -4.86
N LYS A 24 36.24 17.12 -4.09
CA LYS A 24 36.60 18.53 -4.39
C LYS A 24 37.85 18.68 -5.27
N LEU A 25 37.97 19.83 -5.97
CA LEU A 25 38.92 20.94 -5.75
C LEU A 25 38.72 22.02 -6.86
N GLU A 26 38.18 23.21 -6.56
CA GLU A 26 38.89 24.50 -6.32
C GLU A 26 39.74 25.00 -7.51
N SER A 27 39.64 26.22 -8.11
CA SER A 27 39.04 27.50 -7.69
C SER A 27 39.19 28.62 -8.78
N ILE A 28 38.41 29.72 -8.65
CA ILE A 28 38.60 31.13 -9.15
C ILE A 28 38.12 31.45 -10.60
N ASP A 29 37.27 32.46 -10.92
CA ASP A 29 36.57 33.51 -10.16
C ASP A 29 35.35 34.08 -10.95
N LYS A 30 34.27 34.39 -10.20
CA LYS A 30 33.32 35.52 -10.32
C LYS A 30 33.05 36.18 -11.69
N LEU A 31 32.33 35.50 -12.59
CA LEU A 31 31.32 36.16 -13.43
C LEU A 31 30.08 35.30 -13.78
N GLU A 32 29.90 34.12 -13.17
CA GLU A 32 28.65 33.32 -13.25
C GLU A 32 27.91 33.22 -11.90
N LYS A 33 28.16 34.20 -11.02
CA LYS A 33 27.44 34.43 -9.76
C LYS A 33 25.96 34.87 -9.95
N LEU A 34 25.44 34.72 -11.17
CA LEU A 34 24.06 34.98 -11.59
C LEU A 34 23.41 33.81 -12.38
N LYS A 35 24.18 32.77 -12.72
CA LYS A 35 23.66 31.50 -13.30
C LYS A 35 23.42 30.44 -12.22
N LEU A 36 24.15 30.54 -11.11
CA LEU A 36 24.02 29.69 -9.93
C LEU A 36 22.77 29.97 -9.07
N GLU A 37 21.97 31.01 -9.36
CA GLU A 37 20.76 31.38 -8.60
C GLU A 37 19.44 31.03 -9.32
N LYS A 38 19.48 30.58 -10.59
CA LYS A 38 18.28 30.15 -11.34
C LYS A 38 18.14 28.62 -11.47
N GLU A 39 19.21 27.86 -11.24
CA GLU A 39 19.19 26.40 -11.13
C GLU A 39 18.83 25.89 -9.71
N LEU A 40 18.44 26.79 -8.79
CA LEU A 40 18.22 26.48 -7.37
C LEU A 40 16.89 26.99 -6.79
N LEU A 41 15.91 27.45 -7.59
CA LEU A 41 14.72 28.13 -7.03
C LEU A 41 13.34 27.48 -7.21
N HIS A 42 13.20 26.22 -7.62
CA HIS A 42 11.93 25.48 -7.39
C HIS A 42 12.08 24.04 -6.87
N LEU A 43 13.26 23.66 -6.36
CA LEU A 43 13.41 22.57 -5.40
C LEU A 43 13.51 23.20 -4.00
N ASN A 44 12.36 23.53 -3.39
CA ASN A 44 12.32 24.27 -2.13
C ASN A 44 12.78 23.41 -0.93
N PRO A 45 13.84 23.83 -0.22
CA PRO A 45 14.31 23.22 1.01
C PRO A 45 13.50 23.75 2.21
N LYS A 46 12.45 23.02 2.57
CA LYS A 46 11.85 23.07 3.92
C LYS A 46 11.67 21.70 4.56
N LEU A 47 12.26 20.65 4.00
CA LEU A 47 12.19 19.28 4.54
C LEU A 47 13.40 18.86 5.39
N LEU A 48 14.20 19.81 5.91
CA LEU A 48 15.31 19.51 6.80
C LEU A 48 15.36 20.41 8.03
N ALA A 49 14.24 20.44 8.76
CA ALA A 49 14.21 20.84 10.17
C ALA A 49 13.05 20.15 10.91
N GLU A 50 12.88 18.83 10.74
CA GLU A 50 12.07 18.01 11.66
C GLU A 50 12.49 16.52 11.57
N LYS A 51 13.81 16.27 11.63
CA LYS A 51 14.34 14.95 12.01
C LYS A 51 14.27 14.82 13.53
N GLN A 52 13.06 14.62 14.03
CA GLN A 52 12.72 13.96 15.29
C GLN A 52 11.18 13.82 15.31
N SER A 53 10.69 12.59 15.15
CA SER A 53 9.29 12.18 14.97
C SER A 53 8.67 12.49 13.60
N LYS A 54 8.46 11.46 12.78
CA LYS A 54 7.26 11.28 11.94
C LYS A 54 7.36 9.97 11.15
N LYS A 55 6.29 9.19 11.32
CA LYS A 55 5.99 7.93 10.66
C LYS A 55 5.79 8.12 9.15
N LEU A 56 6.04 7.00 8.49
CA LEU A 56 5.87 6.66 7.09
C LEU A 56 4.53 7.19 6.52
N ASN A 57 4.61 8.22 5.66
CA ASN A 57 3.49 8.63 4.81
C ASN A 57 3.57 7.83 3.50
N TYR A 58 2.72 6.81 3.37
CA TYR A 58 2.54 6.11 2.10
C TYR A 58 1.82 7.02 1.10
N LYS A 59 2.56 7.64 0.18
CA LYS A 59 1.98 8.27 -1.02
C LYS A 59 1.82 7.18 -2.08
N ILE A 60 0.58 6.80 -2.32
CA ILE A 60 0.15 5.83 -3.34
C ILE A 60 0.50 6.40 -4.72
N TYR A 61 1.66 6.02 -5.26
CA TYR A 61 1.95 6.16 -6.69
C TYR A 61 1.58 4.84 -7.35
N SER A 62 0.42 4.84 -7.99
CA SER A 62 -0.03 3.74 -8.84
C SER A 62 0.96 3.57 -9.99
N LYS A 63 1.84 2.59 -9.87
CA LYS A 63 2.52 2.02 -11.03
C LYS A 63 1.41 1.48 -11.93
N HIS A 64 1.24 2.04 -13.13
CA HIS A 64 0.61 1.33 -14.23
C HIS A 64 1.53 0.16 -14.62
N ILE A 65 1.68 -0.82 -13.73
CA ILE A 65 1.80 -2.18 -14.18
C ILE A 65 0.46 -2.39 -14.89
N ALA A 66 0.51 -2.59 -16.21
CA ALA A 66 -0.62 -3.15 -16.91
C ALA A 66 -0.97 -4.40 -16.12
N THR A 67 -2.02 -4.32 -15.30
CA THR A 67 -2.60 -5.49 -14.69
C THR A 67 -3.01 -6.31 -15.89
N LYS A 68 -2.18 -7.30 -16.23
CA LYS A 68 -2.69 -8.50 -16.85
C LYS A 68 -3.84 -8.82 -15.91
N LYS A 69 -5.07 -8.69 -16.39
CA LYS A 69 -6.19 -9.39 -15.76
C LYS A 69 -5.69 -10.82 -15.74
N SER A 70 -5.06 -11.22 -14.64
CA SER A 70 -4.90 -12.63 -14.37
C SER A 70 -6.33 -13.10 -14.49
N LYS A 71 -6.56 -14.06 -15.38
CA LYS A 71 -7.77 -14.85 -15.26
C LYS A 71 -7.64 -15.41 -13.86
N LYS A 72 -8.22 -14.70 -12.87
CA LYS A 72 -8.30 -15.14 -11.50
C LYS A 72 -8.82 -16.55 -11.64
N SER A 73 -7.95 -17.50 -11.33
CA SER A 73 -8.26 -18.89 -11.54
C SER A 73 -9.56 -19.14 -10.78
N LEU A 74 -10.65 -19.38 -11.53
CA LEU A 74 -11.96 -19.75 -11.01
C LEU A 74 -11.93 -21.21 -10.52
N LEU A 75 -10.76 -21.69 -10.06
CA LEU A 75 -10.67 -22.93 -9.34
C LEU A 75 -11.32 -22.68 -7.99
N LYS A 76 -12.49 -23.33 -7.81
CA LYS A 76 -13.11 -23.47 -6.50
C LYS A 76 -12.07 -24.10 -5.58
N SER A 77 -11.92 -23.52 -4.40
CA SER A 77 -11.19 -24.12 -3.30
C SER A 77 -11.64 -25.58 -3.12
N GLU A 78 -10.68 -26.51 -3.13
CA GLU A 78 -10.92 -27.92 -2.82
C GLU A 78 -10.85 -28.18 -1.30
N LEU A 79 -10.36 -27.20 -0.54
CA LEU A 79 -10.23 -27.28 0.91
C LEU A 79 -11.53 -26.86 1.60
N THR A 80 -11.93 -27.65 2.60
CA THR A 80 -13.07 -27.33 3.46
C THR A 80 -12.72 -26.32 4.55
N GLU A 81 -11.42 -26.05 4.77
CA GLU A 81 -10.92 -25.13 5.79
C GLU A 81 -10.08 -24.03 5.13
N LYS A 82 -10.24 -22.80 5.59
CA LYS A 82 -9.45 -21.65 5.17
C LYS A 82 -8.30 -21.40 6.15
N SER A 83 -7.18 -20.87 5.66
CA SER A 83 -6.06 -20.46 6.52
C SER A 83 -6.05 -18.94 6.66
N LYS A 84 -6.27 -18.46 7.89
CA LYS A 84 -6.37 -17.03 8.19
C LYS A 84 -5.05 -16.53 8.76
N LEU A 85 -4.50 -15.45 8.20
CA LEU A 85 -3.29 -14.80 8.71
C LEU A 85 -3.62 -14.06 10.01
N ASP A 86 -3.14 -14.53 11.15
CA ASP A 86 -3.41 -13.89 12.45
C ASP A 86 -2.38 -12.83 12.81
N SER A 87 -1.13 -13.05 12.45
CA SER A 87 -0.06 -12.12 12.81
C SER A 87 1.18 -12.29 11.94
N THR A 88 1.99 -11.24 11.91
CA THR A 88 3.37 -11.28 11.40
C THR A 88 4.34 -10.88 12.50
N ILE A 89 5.57 -11.40 12.40
CA ILE A 89 6.70 -10.97 13.23
C ILE A 89 7.90 -10.74 12.30
N SER A 90 8.53 -9.58 12.39
CA SER A 90 9.85 -9.33 11.81
C SER A 90 10.94 -9.50 12.87
N GLN A 91 12.07 -10.03 12.46
CA GLN A 91 13.26 -10.18 13.29
C GLN A 91 14.48 -9.70 12.51
N LYS A 92 15.29 -8.87 13.15
CA LYS A 92 16.58 -8.41 12.61
C LYS A 92 17.72 -9.27 13.13
N PHE A 93 18.75 -9.45 12.32
CA PHE A 93 19.96 -10.12 12.75
C PHE A 93 21.00 -9.10 13.23
N VAL A 94 21.29 -9.08 14.53
CA VAL A 94 22.24 -8.15 15.14
C VAL A 94 23.21 -8.93 16.02
N ASP A 95 24.52 -8.72 15.82
CA ASP A 95 25.60 -9.36 16.58
C ASP A 95 25.49 -10.89 16.69
N GLY A 96 25.12 -11.56 15.59
CA GLY A 96 25.02 -13.02 15.53
C GLY A 96 23.76 -13.61 16.14
N LYS A 97 22.74 -12.79 16.43
CA LYS A 97 21.46 -13.22 17.02
C LYS A 97 20.27 -12.58 16.32
N TYR A 98 19.18 -13.33 16.25
CA TYR A 98 17.88 -12.79 15.89
C TYR A 98 17.31 -12.00 17.06
N ILE A 99 16.89 -10.78 16.77
CA ILE A 99 16.21 -9.89 17.70
C ILE A 99 14.88 -9.55 17.05
N ASP A 100 13.79 -9.79 17.78
CA ASP A 100 12.46 -9.33 17.38
C ASP A 100 12.50 -7.82 17.09
N ASP A 101 11.76 -7.37 16.08
CA ASP A 101 11.75 -5.98 15.66
C ASP A 101 10.33 -5.42 15.65
N GLU A 102 9.47 -5.96 14.79
CA GLU A 102 8.05 -5.57 14.71
C GLU A 102 7.13 -6.79 14.75
N LYS A 103 5.91 -6.55 15.21
CA LYS A 103 4.84 -7.56 15.19
C LYS A 103 3.53 -6.89 14.85
N THR A 104 2.77 -7.49 13.95
CA THR A 104 1.42 -7.04 13.61
C THR A 104 0.42 -8.14 13.93
N ILE A 105 -0.71 -7.78 14.51
CA ILE A 105 -1.83 -8.70 14.78
C ILE A 105 -3.05 -8.22 14.00
N PHE A 106 -3.71 -9.16 13.33
CA PHE A 106 -4.86 -8.90 12.46
C PHE A 106 -6.15 -9.42 13.07
N TYR A 107 -7.20 -8.60 13.00
CA TYR A 107 -8.53 -8.91 13.50
C TYR A 107 -9.57 -8.76 12.38
N PHE A 108 -10.22 -9.87 12.08
CA PHE A 108 -11.23 -9.98 11.04
C PHE A 108 -12.63 -10.01 11.65
N ASN A 109 -13.60 -9.45 10.95
CA ASN A 109 -15.01 -9.57 11.30
C ASN A 109 -15.54 -10.98 10.97
N ALA A 110 -16.82 -11.24 11.28
CA ALA A 110 -17.45 -12.54 11.08
C ALA A 110 -17.52 -13.02 9.62
N GLU A 111 -17.38 -12.12 8.64
CA GLU A 111 -17.31 -12.44 7.21
C GLU A 111 -15.88 -12.74 6.73
N GLY A 112 -14.87 -12.69 7.61
CA GLY A 112 -13.46 -12.83 7.24
C GLY A 112 -12.90 -11.60 6.49
N LYS A 113 -13.54 -10.43 6.64
CA LYS A 113 -13.05 -9.15 6.12
C LYS A 113 -12.45 -8.34 7.26
N ASP A 114 -11.42 -7.57 6.99
CA ASP A 114 -10.68 -6.84 8.01
C ASP A 114 -11.54 -5.88 8.80
N SER A 115 -11.14 -5.69 10.05
CA SER A 115 -11.75 -4.69 10.92
C SER A 115 -10.73 -3.93 11.76
N LEU A 116 -9.56 -4.51 12.06
CA LEU A 116 -8.54 -3.88 12.90
C LEU A 116 -7.17 -4.58 12.74
N GLU A 117 -6.11 -3.80 12.67
CA GLU A 117 -4.72 -4.25 12.75
C GLU A 117 -4.04 -3.52 13.90
N ILE A 118 -3.15 -4.19 14.64
CA ILE A 118 -2.38 -3.56 15.72
C ILE A 118 -0.91 -3.89 15.55
N THR A 119 -0.07 -2.86 15.51
CA THR A 119 1.37 -2.98 15.30
C THR A 119 2.13 -2.67 16.59
N TYR A 120 3.17 -3.46 16.84
CA TYR A 120 4.04 -3.39 18.00
C TYR A 120 5.51 -3.35 17.55
N THR A 121 6.34 -2.67 18.34
CA THR A 121 7.81 -2.70 18.22
C THR A 121 8.40 -3.41 19.43
N TRP A 122 9.49 -4.11 19.23
CA TRP A 122 10.21 -4.78 20.31
C TRP A 122 11.18 -3.83 21.00
N ASP A 123 11.00 -3.63 22.29
CA ASP A 123 11.98 -2.95 23.13
C ASP A 123 13.04 -3.95 23.59
N SER A 124 14.24 -3.82 23.01
CA SER A 124 15.37 -4.71 23.31
C SER A 124 15.95 -4.52 24.72
N GLU A 125 15.69 -3.41 25.40
CA GLU A 125 16.15 -3.18 26.77
C GLU A 125 15.18 -3.81 27.77
N SER A 126 13.89 -3.53 27.64
CA SER A 126 12.86 -4.05 28.54
C SER A 126 12.40 -5.47 28.22
N LYS A 127 12.78 -6.00 27.04
CA LYS A 127 12.37 -7.31 26.50
C LYS A 127 10.86 -7.46 26.43
N LYS A 128 10.19 -6.41 25.94
CA LYS A 128 8.73 -6.35 25.84
C LYS A 128 8.30 -5.71 24.52
N TRP A 129 7.12 -6.11 24.05
CA TRP A 129 6.44 -5.47 22.95
C TRP A 129 5.78 -4.17 23.41
N SER A 130 6.04 -3.10 22.68
CA SER A 130 5.46 -1.77 22.87
C SER A 130 4.56 -1.43 21.70
N LEU A 131 3.41 -0.81 21.98
CA LEU A 131 2.46 -0.41 20.93
C LEU A 131 3.04 0.69 20.04
N ILE A 132 2.86 0.54 18.72
CA ILE A 132 3.20 1.56 17.73
C ILE A 132 1.92 2.26 17.25
N GLY A 133 0.90 1.49 16.88
CA GLY A 133 -0.26 2.02 16.19
C GLY A 133 -1.31 0.96 15.93
N LYS A 134 -2.42 1.41 15.37
CA LYS A 134 -3.49 0.52 14.89
C LYS A 134 -4.10 1.07 13.61
N SER A 135 -4.65 0.18 12.80
CA SER A 135 -5.37 0.52 11.58
C SER A 135 -6.78 -0.08 11.62
N GLU A 136 -7.79 0.71 11.27
CA GLU A 136 -9.18 0.27 11.16
C GLU A 136 -9.61 0.33 9.70
N ILE A 137 -10.11 -0.79 9.18
CA ILE A 137 -10.41 -0.95 7.75
C ILE A 137 -11.88 -1.32 7.61
N VAL A 138 -12.57 -0.68 6.66
CA VAL A 138 -13.95 -0.99 6.30
C VAL A 138 -13.99 -1.35 4.82
N ILE A 139 -14.58 -2.51 4.53
CA ILE A 139 -14.62 -3.10 3.20
C ILE A 139 -16.08 -3.35 2.82
N ASP A 140 -16.40 -3.20 1.54
CA ASP A 140 -17.73 -3.51 1.03
C ASP A 140 -17.95 -5.03 0.81
N ASN A 141 -19.12 -5.39 0.28
CA ASN A 141 -19.45 -6.79 0.01
C ASN A 141 -18.65 -7.42 -1.13
N TYR A 142 -17.95 -6.60 -1.93
CA TYR A 142 -17.18 -7.01 -3.09
C TYR A 142 -15.67 -7.07 -2.82
N GLY A 143 -15.22 -6.70 -1.61
CA GLY A 143 -13.82 -6.68 -1.23
C GLY A 143 -13.11 -5.35 -1.48
N ASN A 144 -13.84 -4.28 -1.82
CA ASN A 144 -13.24 -2.97 -2.02
C ASN A 144 -13.13 -2.21 -0.69
N VAL A 145 -11.96 -1.62 -0.41
CA VAL A 145 -11.75 -0.77 0.76
C VAL A 145 -12.55 0.52 0.61
N LYS A 146 -13.47 0.77 1.55
CA LYS A 146 -14.26 2.01 1.68
C LYS A 146 -13.65 2.99 2.65
N GLN A 147 -12.92 2.50 3.64
CA GLN A 147 -12.29 3.35 4.64
C GLN A 147 -11.05 2.67 5.20
N TYR A 148 -10.02 3.47 5.44
CA TYR A 148 -8.85 3.12 6.22
C TYR A 148 -8.58 4.24 7.22
N ILE A 149 -8.42 3.93 8.50
CA ILE A 149 -8.02 4.90 9.53
C ILE A 149 -6.79 4.36 10.23
N TYR A 150 -5.74 5.16 10.28
CA TYR A 150 -4.55 4.87 11.07
C TYR A 150 -4.49 5.75 12.32
N PHE A 151 -4.14 5.10 13.42
CA PHE A 151 -3.92 5.72 14.70
C PHE A 151 -2.51 5.41 15.22
N GLU A 152 -1.92 6.38 15.89
CA GLU A 152 -0.64 6.24 16.54
C GLU A 152 -0.82 6.06 18.05
N TRP A 153 -0.03 5.18 18.64
CA TRP A 153 0.01 5.03 20.08
C TRP A 153 0.76 6.20 20.72
N ASN A 154 0.09 6.96 21.58
CA ASN A 154 0.71 7.99 22.40
C ASN A 154 0.98 7.42 23.80
N ALA A 155 2.24 7.09 24.07
CA ALA A 155 2.66 6.48 25.33
C ALA A 155 2.43 7.39 26.55
N ASP A 156 2.61 8.71 26.39
CA ASP A 156 2.45 9.67 27.50
C ASP A 156 0.99 9.78 27.96
N LYS A 157 0.04 9.69 27.00
CA LYS A 157 -1.40 9.74 27.26
C LYS A 157 -2.03 8.35 27.45
N GLY A 158 -1.29 7.28 27.16
CA GLY A 158 -1.79 5.90 27.24
C GLY A 158 -2.98 5.63 26.32
N GLN A 159 -3.04 6.26 25.15
CA GLN A 159 -4.16 6.13 24.22
C GLN A 159 -3.73 6.21 22.75
N PHE A 160 -4.55 5.67 21.87
CA PHE A 160 -4.42 5.86 20.42
C PHE A 160 -4.95 7.22 20.01
N ILE A 161 -4.19 7.93 19.17
CA ILE A 161 -4.56 9.23 18.60
C ILE A 161 -4.66 9.09 17.09
N GLY A 162 -5.63 9.75 16.46
CA GLY A 162 -5.74 9.74 15.00
C GLY A 162 -4.44 10.24 14.35
N SER A 163 -4.11 9.71 13.17
CA SER A 163 -3.00 10.19 12.35
C SER A 163 -3.46 10.47 10.93
N SER A 164 -3.90 9.43 10.20
CA SER A 164 -4.43 9.56 8.83
C SER A 164 -5.73 8.79 8.64
N LYS A 165 -6.60 9.28 7.77
CA LYS A 165 -7.82 8.59 7.33
C LYS A 165 -8.00 8.72 5.82
N TYR A 166 -8.40 7.64 5.18
CA TYR A 166 -8.77 7.59 3.77
C TYR A 166 -10.19 7.06 3.64
N VAL A 167 -10.98 7.69 2.78
CA VAL A 167 -12.36 7.30 2.48
C VAL A 167 -12.50 7.14 0.98
N THR A 168 -13.12 6.04 0.58
CA THR A 168 -13.35 5.71 -0.82
C THR A 168 -14.81 5.39 -1.08
N ILE A 169 -15.35 5.97 -2.15
CA ILE A 169 -16.74 5.78 -2.57
C ILE A 169 -16.76 5.12 -3.94
N TYR A 170 -17.61 4.10 -4.08
CA TYR A 170 -17.82 3.38 -5.33
C TYR A 170 -19.27 3.47 -5.80
N GLN A 171 -19.47 3.41 -7.12
CA GLN A 171 -20.76 3.13 -7.74
C GLN A 171 -21.20 1.69 -7.45
N ALA A 172 -22.50 1.40 -7.63
CA ALA A 172 -23.06 0.05 -7.48
C ALA A 172 -22.39 -1.02 -8.38
N ASN A 173 -21.72 -0.61 -9.46
CA ASN A 173 -20.97 -1.48 -10.38
C ASN A 173 -19.48 -1.64 -9.98
N GLY A 174 -19.06 -1.14 -8.82
CA GLY A 174 -17.69 -1.21 -8.31
C GLY A 174 -16.73 -0.14 -8.81
N LYS A 175 -17.17 0.83 -9.63
CA LYS A 175 -16.29 1.90 -10.12
C LYS A 175 -16.05 2.97 -9.07
N LEU A 176 -14.80 3.38 -8.94
CA LEU A 176 -14.37 4.44 -8.03
C LEU A 176 -15.01 5.78 -8.39
N VAL A 177 -15.62 6.46 -7.42
CA VAL A 177 -16.27 7.78 -7.58
C VAL A 177 -15.47 8.86 -6.91
N GLU A 178 -14.98 8.58 -5.70
CA GLU A 178 -14.32 9.58 -4.86
C GLU A 178 -13.30 8.91 -3.96
N ASN A 179 -12.17 9.58 -3.77
CA ASN A 179 -11.14 9.25 -2.78
C ASN A 179 -10.80 10.50 -1.98
N SER A 180 -11.01 10.46 -0.67
CA SER A 180 -10.73 11.59 0.21
C SER A 180 -9.72 11.21 1.28
N SER A 181 -8.74 12.08 1.51
CA SER A 181 -7.67 11.90 2.50
C SER A 181 -7.78 12.95 3.60
N TYR A 182 -7.56 12.54 4.84
CA TYR A 182 -7.68 13.36 6.04
C TYR A 182 -6.47 13.17 6.96
N ASN A 183 -6.04 14.26 7.59
CA ASN A 183 -5.06 14.26 8.67
C ASN A 183 -5.75 14.57 10.00
N TRP A 184 -5.19 14.08 11.09
CA TRP A 184 -5.69 14.39 12.43
C TRP A 184 -5.11 15.70 12.95
N ASP A 185 -5.99 16.64 13.29
CA ASP A 185 -5.63 17.85 14.01
C ASP A 185 -5.58 17.55 15.52
N ASN A 186 -4.36 17.55 16.07
CA ASN A 186 -4.11 17.28 17.48
C ASN A 186 -4.57 18.39 18.42
N GLU A 187 -4.65 19.64 17.95
CA GLU A 187 -5.06 20.79 18.77
C GLU A 187 -6.58 20.78 18.96
N ASN A 188 -7.31 20.52 17.88
CA ASN A 188 -8.76 20.57 17.85
C ASN A 188 -9.43 19.19 18.02
N ASN A 189 -8.66 18.10 17.96
CA ASN A 189 -9.13 16.71 18.02
C ASN A 189 -10.20 16.39 16.95
N ILE A 190 -9.94 16.81 15.72
CA ILE A 190 -10.82 16.59 14.57
C ILE A 190 -10.05 16.08 13.36
N TRP A 191 -10.73 15.35 12.47
CA TRP A 191 -10.18 15.00 11.15
C TRP A 191 -10.35 16.17 10.20
N VAL A 192 -9.25 16.61 9.59
CA VAL A 192 -9.22 17.69 8.60
C VAL A 192 -8.91 17.08 7.23
N ALA A 193 -9.78 17.31 6.25
CA ALA A 193 -9.54 16.85 4.88
C ALA A 193 -8.39 17.63 4.27
N TYR A 194 -7.46 16.95 3.59
CA TYR A 194 -6.34 17.60 2.92
C TYR A 194 -6.23 17.29 1.43
N GLU A 195 -6.82 16.20 0.94
CA GLU A 195 -6.87 15.88 -0.50
C GLU A 195 -8.21 15.20 -0.84
N ASN A 196 -8.72 15.47 -2.04
CA ASN A 196 -9.88 14.80 -2.60
C ASN A 196 -9.73 14.59 -4.10
N ASP A 197 -10.00 13.38 -4.56
CA ASP A 197 -10.08 13.00 -5.97
C ASP A 197 -11.51 12.62 -6.34
N ILE A 198 -12.06 13.19 -7.42
CA ILE A 198 -13.39 12.87 -7.95
C ILE A 198 -13.26 12.28 -9.35
N TYR A 199 -13.95 11.17 -9.60
CA TYR A 199 -13.88 10.40 -10.84
C TYR A 199 -15.24 10.42 -11.55
N THR A 200 -15.22 10.74 -12.84
CA THR A 200 -16.42 10.82 -13.67
C THR A 200 -16.29 9.97 -14.93
N TYR A 201 -17.37 9.27 -15.28
CA TYR A 201 -17.40 8.30 -16.37
C TYR A 201 -18.43 8.69 -17.43
N ASP A 202 -18.23 8.23 -18.66
CA ASP A 202 -19.24 8.33 -19.72
C ASP A 202 -20.36 7.28 -19.56
N GLU A 203 -21.34 7.29 -20.47
CA GLU A 203 -22.48 6.36 -20.47
C GLU A 203 -22.07 4.89 -20.65
N LYS A 204 -20.90 4.62 -21.24
CA LYS A 204 -20.31 3.28 -21.38
C LYS A 204 -19.48 2.92 -20.14
N GLY A 205 -19.33 3.85 -19.21
CA GLY A 205 -18.58 3.71 -17.99
C GLY A 205 -17.07 3.78 -18.17
N ILE A 206 -16.59 4.43 -19.23
CA ILE A 206 -15.16 4.73 -19.42
C ILE A 206 -14.83 6.01 -18.66
N LEU A 207 -13.70 6.06 -17.95
CA LEU A 207 -13.29 7.21 -17.14
C LEU A 207 -13.06 8.41 -18.07
N LYS A 208 -13.88 9.44 -17.98
CA LYS A 208 -13.78 10.64 -18.82
C LYS A 208 -12.86 11.67 -18.19
N HIS A 209 -12.93 11.79 -16.87
CA HIS A 209 -12.37 12.93 -16.18
C HIS A 209 -12.14 12.67 -14.69
N LYS A 210 -11.02 13.19 -14.18
CA LYS A 210 -10.62 13.17 -12.77
C LYS A 210 -10.37 14.61 -12.28
N GLU A 211 -10.97 15.02 -11.18
CA GLU A 211 -10.60 16.25 -10.46
C GLU A 211 -9.84 15.90 -9.20
N PHE A 212 -8.85 16.72 -8.87
CA PHE A 212 -8.13 16.69 -7.61
C PHE A 212 -8.28 18.05 -6.95
N LEU A 213 -8.42 18.07 -5.63
CA LEU A 213 -8.45 19.26 -4.79
C LEU A 213 -7.64 19.00 -3.52
N ASP A 214 -6.78 19.93 -3.12
CA ASP A 214 -6.12 19.90 -1.82
C ASP A 214 -6.66 20.95 -0.82
N ASP A 215 -6.17 20.91 0.43
CA ASP A 215 -6.52 21.84 1.51
C ASP A 215 -6.16 23.31 1.21
N ASP A 216 -5.10 23.54 0.45
CA ASP A 216 -4.71 24.85 -0.05
C ASP A 216 -5.61 25.34 -1.21
N GLN A 217 -6.70 24.63 -1.52
CA GLN A 217 -7.60 24.85 -2.65
C GLN A 217 -6.92 24.80 -4.02
N ARG A 218 -5.73 24.20 -4.12
CA ARG A 218 -5.12 23.90 -5.41
C ARG A 218 -5.94 22.77 -6.01
N ALA A 219 -6.44 23.01 -7.21
CA ALA A 219 -7.22 22.03 -7.92
C ALA A 219 -6.56 21.68 -9.25
N SER A 220 -6.59 20.41 -9.60
CA SER A 220 -6.23 19.95 -10.94
C SER A 220 -7.38 19.16 -11.56
N LYS A 221 -7.40 19.11 -12.88
CA LYS A 221 -8.41 18.39 -13.65
C LYS A 221 -7.74 17.66 -14.80
N SER A 222 -7.92 16.35 -14.87
CA SER A 222 -7.40 15.51 -15.95
C SER A 222 -8.53 14.99 -16.84
N ILE A 223 -8.38 15.14 -18.15
CA ILE A 223 -9.33 14.68 -19.17
C ILE A 223 -8.68 13.55 -19.98
N PHE A 224 -9.41 12.44 -20.11
CA PHE A 224 -8.91 11.22 -20.74
C PHE A 224 -9.59 11.00 -22.10
N SER A 225 -8.80 10.65 -23.12
CA SER A 225 -9.28 10.23 -24.44
C SER A 225 -8.78 8.83 -24.75
N TYR A 226 -9.61 8.05 -25.43
CA TYR A 226 -9.38 6.63 -25.68
C TYR A 226 -9.47 6.31 -27.17
N ASN A 227 -8.72 5.30 -27.60
CA ASN A 227 -8.88 4.73 -28.93
C ASN A 227 -10.12 3.82 -29.01
N THR A 228 -10.39 3.27 -30.19
CA THR A 228 -11.53 2.35 -30.41
C THR A 228 -11.44 1.03 -29.66
N LEU A 229 -10.27 0.67 -29.14
CA LEU A 229 -10.03 -0.52 -28.32
C LEU A 229 -10.24 -0.24 -26.82
N GLY A 230 -10.48 1.02 -26.44
CA GLY A 230 -10.69 1.43 -25.06
C GLY A 230 -9.39 1.71 -24.29
N GLU A 231 -8.26 1.84 -24.98
CA GLU A 231 -6.98 2.20 -24.36
C GLU A 231 -6.84 3.71 -24.30
N ASN A 232 -6.35 4.24 -23.18
CA ASN A 232 -6.09 5.67 -23.05
C ASN A 232 -4.96 6.07 -23.99
N VAL A 233 -5.23 7.07 -24.85
CA VAL A 233 -4.26 7.59 -25.83
C VAL A 233 -3.87 9.03 -25.58
N VAL A 234 -4.69 9.80 -24.86
CA VAL A 234 -4.36 11.15 -24.46
C VAL A 234 -4.88 11.42 -23.07
N THR A 235 -4.04 12.03 -22.24
CA THR A 235 -4.45 12.66 -20.98
C THR A 235 -4.02 14.11 -21.02
N ILE A 236 -4.94 15.04 -20.73
CA ILE A 236 -4.61 16.46 -20.58
C ILE A 236 -4.97 16.89 -19.17
N THR A 237 -4.00 17.44 -18.46
CA THR A 237 -4.19 17.98 -17.11
C THR A 237 -4.21 19.50 -17.14
N TYR A 238 -5.12 20.05 -16.36
CA TYR A 238 -5.34 21.46 -16.16
C TYR A 238 -5.12 21.79 -14.68
N LEU A 239 -4.56 22.96 -14.41
CA LEU A 239 -4.45 23.52 -13.07
C LEU A 239 -5.43 24.68 -12.91
N LYS A 240 -6.05 24.76 -11.73
CA LYS A 240 -6.92 25.87 -11.36
C LYS A 240 -6.08 26.99 -10.75
N MET A 241 -6.16 28.17 -11.34
CA MET A 241 -5.45 29.37 -10.89
C MET A 241 -6.23 30.08 -9.78
N GLU A 242 -5.57 31.01 -9.10
CA GLU A 242 -6.17 31.81 -8.00
C GLU A 242 -7.41 32.60 -8.43
N ASP A 243 -7.50 33.01 -9.70
CA ASP A 243 -8.65 33.71 -10.28
C ASP A 243 -9.81 32.76 -10.67
N ASN A 244 -9.72 31.48 -10.28
CA ASN A 244 -10.63 30.39 -10.60
C ASN A 244 -10.67 29.98 -12.08
N THR A 245 -9.72 30.43 -12.91
CA THR A 245 -9.59 29.95 -14.29
C THR A 245 -8.82 28.63 -14.35
N TRP A 246 -9.08 27.83 -15.39
CA TRP A 246 -8.35 26.59 -15.65
C TRP A 246 -7.34 26.82 -16.77
N ILE A 247 -6.06 26.59 -16.47
CA ILE A 247 -4.99 26.62 -17.47
C ILE A 247 -4.53 25.21 -17.78
N GLN A 248 -4.07 24.97 -19.00
CA GLN A 248 -3.38 23.72 -19.33
C GLN A 248 -2.06 23.65 -18.55
N ASP A 249 -1.68 22.44 -18.17
CA ASP A 249 -0.47 22.17 -17.40
C ASP A 249 0.39 21.12 -18.10
N SER A 250 -0.17 19.93 -18.27
CA SER A 250 0.55 18.79 -18.84
C SER A 250 -0.33 18.00 -19.79
N LYS A 251 0.32 17.29 -20.72
CA LYS A 251 -0.35 16.39 -21.66
C LYS A 251 0.52 15.18 -21.91
N ASP A 252 -0.06 14.00 -21.78
CA ASP A 252 0.53 12.75 -22.23
C ASP A 252 -0.18 12.27 -23.49
N SER A 253 0.60 11.84 -24.48
CA SER A 253 0.08 11.25 -25.71
C SER A 253 0.73 9.91 -25.98
N SER A 254 -0.09 8.87 -26.09
CA SER A 254 0.33 7.51 -26.43
C SER A 254 0.02 7.18 -27.89
N ILE A 255 0.99 6.59 -28.58
CA ILE A 255 0.87 6.08 -29.95
C ILE A 255 1.28 4.62 -29.95
N PHE A 256 0.40 3.75 -30.43
CA PHE A 256 0.67 2.33 -30.58
C PHE A 256 0.88 1.97 -32.05
N ASN A 257 2.02 1.37 -32.37
CA ASN A 257 2.30 0.81 -33.69
C ASN A 257 2.00 -0.69 -33.68
N LEU A 258 0.87 -1.06 -34.29
CA LEU A 258 0.40 -2.45 -34.37
C LEU A 258 1.31 -3.35 -35.23
N GLU A 259 2.06 -2.78 -36.17
CA GLU A 259 2.95 -3.56 -37.05
C GLU A 259 4.23 -3.96 -36.35
N THR A 260 4.79 -3.09 -35.51
CA THR A 260 6.04 -3.36 -34.78
C THR A 260 5.83 -3.85 -33.34
N ASN A 261 4.57 -3.86 -32.87
CA ASN A 261 4.22 -4.10 -31.47
C ASN A 261 5.00 -3.17 -30.53
N GLU A 262 4.99 -1.87 -30.83
CA GLU A 262 5.69 -0.83 -30.09
C GLU A 262 4.72 0.25 -29.61
N LYS A 263 4.93 0.74 -28.40
CA LYS A 263 4.18 1.86 -27.83
C LYS A 263 5.14 3.02 -27.56
N ASN A 264 4.72 4.22 -27.92
CA ASN A 264 5.41 5.45 -27.57
C ASN A 264 4.50 6.29 -26.68
N VAL A 265 5.04 6.88 -25.62
CA VAL A 265 4.35 7.87 -24.79
C VAL A 265 5.18 9.13 -24.78
N ILE A 266 4.59 10.26 -25.18
CA ILE A 266 5.25 11.57 -25.15
C ILE A 266 4.54 12.47 -24.16
N THR A 267 5.31 13.07 -23.27
CA THR A 267 4.84 14.03 -22.26
C THR A 267 5.21 15.44 -22.69
N TYR A 268 4.25 16.34 -22.53
CA TYR A 268 4.36 17.76 -22.84
C TYR A 268 4.00 18.61 -21.62
N SER A 269 4.62 19.77 -21.48
CA SER A 269 4.20 20.84 -20.57
C SER A 269 3.63 22.02 -21.33
N TRP A 270 2.65 22.69 -20.74
CA TRP A 270 2.06 23.88 -21.32
C TRP A 270 2.92 25.11 -21.03
N ASN A 271 3.32 25.82 -22.07
CA ASN A 271 4.02 27.08 -21.99
C ASN A 271 3.03 28.24 -22.05
N THR A 272 2.86 28.93 -20.93
CA THR A 272 1.91 30.04 -20.80
C THR A 272 2.37 31.33 -21.47
N GLU A 273 3.67 31.50 -21.73
CA GLU A 273 4.22 32.70 -22.37
C GLU A 273 3.86 32.75 -23.86
N ASN A 274 3.88 31.59 -24.52
CA ASN A 274 3.65 31.49 -25.96
C ASN A 274 2.37 30.71 -26.35
N ASN A 275 1.65 30.16 -25.35
CA ASN A 275 0.45 29.33 -25.51
C ASN A 275 0.67 28.11 -26.41
N LYS A 276 1.74 27.36 -26.16
CA LYS A 276 2.07 26.12 -26.87
C LYS A 276 2.48 25.00 -25.91
N TRP A 277 2.41 23.77 -26.41
CA TRP A 277 2.94 22.61 -25.72
C TRP A 277 4.43 22.49 -26.00
N ASP A 278 5.24 22.57 -24.95
CA ASP A 278 6.65 22.22 -24.96
C ASP A 278 6.79 20.72 -24.72
N THR A 279 7.69 20.07 -25.46
CA THR A 279 7.92 18.62 -25.35
C THR A 279 8.93 18.37 -24.24
N LEU A 280 8.70 17.36 -23.38
CA LEU A 280 9.55 17.06 -22.24
C LEU A 280 10.19 15.67 -22.31
N TYR A 281 9.37 14.63 -22.29
CA TYR A 281 9.84 13.25 -22.19
C TYR A 281 9.22 12.36 -23.26
N LYS A 282 9.93 11.30 -23.62
CA LYS A 282 9.41 10.21 -24.44
C LYS A 282 9.80 8.88 -23.80
N HIS A 283 8.84 7.97 -23.69
CA HIS A 283 9.05 6.57 -23.34
C HIS A 283 8.70 5.69 -24.53
N GLU A 284 9.58 4.78 -24.88
CA GLU A 284 9.38 3.77 -25.92
C GLU A 284 9.34 2.38 -25.30
N PHE A 285 8.30 1.62 -25.60
CA PHE A 285 8.08 0.27 -25.11
C PHE A 285 8.07 -0.72 -26.27
N LYS A 286 8.81 -1.81 -26.13
CA LYS A 286 8.78 -2.95 -27.05
C LYS A 286 8.18 -4.16 -26.37
N PHE A 287 7.42 -4.94 -27.12
CA PHE A 287 6.68 -6.09 -26.58
C PHE A 287 7.03 -7.36 -27.35
N ASP A 288 7.04 -8.49 -26.64
CA ASP A 288 7.11 -9.82 -27.28
C ASP A 288 5.75 -10.24 -27.87
N SER A 289 5.68 -11.44 -28.48
CA SER A 289 4.45 -11.99 -29.05
C SER A 289 3.36 -12.33 -28.01
N PHE A 290 3.68 -12.30 -26.72
CA PHE A 290 2.76 -12.54 -25.61
C PHE A 290 2.32 -11.22 -24.93
N ASN A 291 2.69 -10.07 -25.51
CA ASN A 291 2.48 -8.72 -25.00
C ASN A 291 3.17 -8.44 -23.65
N ASN A 292 4.25 -9.14 -23.34
CA ASN A 292 5.13 -8.75 -22.23
C ASN A 292 6.09 -7.66 -22.70
N ILE A 293 6.39 -6.67 -21.85
CA ILE A 293 7.36 -5.62 -22.15
C ILE A 293 8.75 -6.24 -22.15
N THR A 294 9.49 -6.14 -23.25
CA THR A 294 10.87 -6.65 -23.37
C THR A 294 11.92 -5.55 -23.24
N LYS A 295 11.53 -4.31 -23.52
CA LYS A 295 12.40 -3.14 -23.40
C LYS A 295 11.59 -1.87 -23.16
N GLU A 296 12.07 -1.04 -22.24
CA GLU A 296 11.68 0.35 -22.09
C GLU A 296 12.88 1.24 -22.42
N THR A 297 12.66 2.39 -23.04
CA THR A 297 13.70 3.39 -23.28
C THR A 297 13.14 4.79 -23.06
N SER A 298 13.82 5.55 -22.21
CA SER A 298 13.40 6.88 -21.78
C SER A 298 14.30 7.93 -22.41
N TYR A 299 13.69 9.02 -22.88
CA TYR A 299 14.36 10.14 -23.51
C TYR A 299 13.90 11.47 -22.90
N LEU A 300 14.82 12.41 -22.81
CA LEU A 300 14.57 13.81 -22.48
C LEU A 300 14.65 14.64 -23.77
N TYR A 301 13.74 15.60 -23.93
CA TYR A 301 13.79 16.57 -25.00
C TYR A 301 14.56 17.80 -24.53
N ILE A 302 15.61 18.19 -25.26
CA ILE A 302 16.48 19.32 -24.89
C ILE A 302 16.21 20.54 -25.77
N GLU A 303 16.63 21.72 -25.32
CA GLU A 303 16.39 23.01 -26.01
C GLU A 303 16.94 23.06 -27.46
N ALA A 304 17.90 22.21 -27.80
CA ALA A 304 18.42 22.05 -29.16
C ALA A 304 17.39 21.44 -30.15
N GLY A 305 16.23 20.99 -29.65
CA GLY A 305 15.19 20.35 -30.45
C GLY A 305 15.46 18.87 -30.72
N GLU A 306 16.23 18.23 -29.86
CA GLU A 306 16.69 16.85 -30.01
C GLU A 306 16.25 15.98 -28.83
N TRP A 307 16.08 14.69 -29.09
CA TRP A 307 15.86 13.69 -28.05
C TRP A 307 17.20 13.14 -27.60
N VAL A 308 17.51 13.27 -26.31
CA VAL A 308 18.63 12.60 -25.68
C VAL A 308 18.12 11.42 -24.88
N ILE A 309 18.79 10.28 -25.02
CA ILE A 309 18.45 9.06 -24.30
C ILE A 309 19.00 9.16 -22.87
N ILE A 310 18.22 8.75 -21.87
CA ILE A 310 18.61 8.89 -20.46
C ILE A 310 18.66 7.55 -19.73
N GLU A 311 17.83 6.59 -20.15
CA GLU A 311 17.69 5.31 -19.47
C GLU A 311 17.16 4.26 -20.45
N LYS A 312 17.53 3.00 -20.22
CA LYS A 312 16.80 1.85 -20.76
C LYS A 312 16.62 0.78 -19.69
N ILE A 313 15.54 0.02 -19.82
CA ILE A 313 15.29 -1.18 -19.03
C ILE A 313 15.07 -2.35 -19.99
N GLU A 314 15.71 -3.48 -19.73
CA GLU A 314 15.59 -4.70 -20.52
C GLU A 314 15.01 -5.81 -19.66
N TYR A 315 14.05 -6.57 -20.21
CA TYR A 315 13.32 -7.63 -19.49
C TYR A 315 13.46 -8.96 -20.22
N LYS A 316 13.60 -10.05 -19.46
CA LYS A 316 13.63 -11.42 -19.99
C LYS A 316 12.59 -12.30 -19.32
N TYR A 317 11.99 -13.17 -20.12
CA TYR A 317 10.96 -14.10 -19.66
C TYR A 317 11.35 -15.54 -19.97
N ASP A 318 10.89 -16.47 -19.13
CA ASP A 318 11.04 -17.90 -19.38
C ASP A 318 9.99 -18.42 -20.39
N ALA A 319 10.02 -19.72 -20.69
CA ALA A 319 9.07 -20.36 -21.60
C ALA A 319 7.62 -20.36 -21.09
N ASN A 320 7.39 -20.05 -19.81
CA ASN A 320 6.07 -19.93 -19.19
C ASN A 320 5.58 -18.47 -19.13
N ASN A 321 6.32 -17.52 -19.72
CA ASN A 321 6.06 -16.08 -19.65
C ASN A 321 6.18 -15.46 -18.25
N LEU A 322 7.05 -16.03 -17.40
CA LEU A 322 7.40 -15.45 -16.11
C LEU A 322 8.66 -14.57 -16.26
N LEU A 323 8.67 -13.39 -15.65
CA LEU A 323 9.80 -12.46 -15.68
C LEU A 323 10.97 -13.08 -14.91
N ILE A 324 12.09 -13.41 -15.56
CA ILE A 324 13.25 -14.03 -14.92
C ILE A 324 14.42 -13.08 -14.70
N GLU A 325 14.44 -11.96 -15.43
CA GLU A 325 15.47 -10.93 -15.29
C GLU A 325 14.95 -9.57 -15.73
N ASP A 326 15.30 -8.52 -15.00
CA ASP A 326 15.27 -7.14 -15.50
C ASP A 326 16.60 -6.43 -15.22
N VAL A 327 17.00 -5.55 -16.13
CA VAL A 327 18.23 -4.77 -16.02
C VAL A 327 17.97 -3.33 -16.40
N THR A 328 18.26 -2.41 -15.48
CA THR A 328 18.22 -0.97 -15.71
C THR A 328 19.61 -0.46 -16.05
N TYR A 329 19.69 0.41 -17.05
CA TYR A 329 20.90 1.12 -17.45
C TYR A 329 20.61 2.61 -17.56
N TRP A 330 21.50 3.45 -17.04
CA TRP A 330 21.49 4.88 -17.32
C TRP A 330 22.46 5.19 -18.45
N TYR A 331 22.17 6.25 -19.21
CA TYR A 331 23.07 6.72 -20.27
C TYR A 331 24.07 7.73 -19.69
N ASP A 332 25.36 7.47 -19.88
CA ASP A 332 26.45 8.37 -19.50
C ASP A 332 26.83 9.25 -20.70
N ASP A 333 26.50 10.54 -20.63
CA ASP A 333 26.74 11.49 -21.72
C ASP A 333 28.25 11.74 -21.95
N ASP A 334 29.07 11.69 -20.90
CA ASP A 334 30.52 11.94 -21.00
C ASP A 334 31.23 10.77 -21.68
N LYS A 335 30.77 9.54 -21.42
CA LYS A 335 31.31 8.31 -22.02
C LYS A 335 30.60 7.89 -23.30
N MET A 336 29.44 8.48 -23.59
CA MET A 336 28.56 8.13 -24.71
C MET A 336 28.18 6.64 -24.73
N GLU A 337 27.91 6.06 -23.56
CA GLU A 337 27.57 4.65 -23.42
C GLU A 337 26.53 4.40 -22.33
N PHE A 338 25.88 3.24 -22.38
CA PHE A 338 25.01 2.80 -21.29
C PHE A 338 25.81 2.15 -20.18
N ILE A 339 25.62 2.62 -18.96
CA ILE A 339 26.22 2.05 -17.75
C ILE A 339 25.12 1.29 -17.00
N GLY A 340 25.48 0.09 -16.50
CA GLY A 340 24.57 -0.68 -15.67
C GLY A 340 24.17 0.10 -14.41
N ASN A 341 22.93 -0.06 -13.97
CA ASN A 341 22.43 0.50 -12.72
C ASN A 341 22.13 -0.63 -11.73
N VAL A 342 21.02 -1.32 -11.98
CA VAL A 342 20.47 -2.39 -11.14
C VAL A 342 20.06 -3.54 -12.03
N LYS A 343 20.29 -4.77 -11.56
CA LYS A 343 19.79 -6.00 -12.17
C LYS A 343 19.04 -6.80 -11.12
N ASN A 344 17.90 -7.37 -11.50
CA ASN A 344 17.17 -8.35 -10.69
C ASN A 344 17.09 -9.68 -11.43
N GLU A 345 17.21 -10.78 -10.71
CA GLU A 345 16.98 -12.13 -11.22
C GLU A 345 15.95 -12.85 -10.35
N TYR A 346 15.00 -13.52 -10.99
CA TYR A 346 13.86 -14.16 -10.33
C TYR A 346 13.91 -15.67 -10.54
N LYS A 347 13.67 -16.43 -9.47
CA LYS A 347 13.53 -17.89 -9.52
C LYS A 347 12.16 -18.30 -9.04
N TYR A 348 11.53 -19.16 -9.82
CA TYR A 348 10.18 -19.64 -9.59
C TYR A 348 10.17 -21.13 -9.29
N GLU A 349 9.30 -21.53 -8.37
CA GLU A 349 9.02 -22.95 -8.07
C GLU A 349 7.54 -23.30 -8.21
N VAL A 350 6.70 -22.28 -8.37
CA VAL A 350 5.26 -22.34 -8.62
C VAL A 350 4.96 -21.27 -9.66
N ALA A 351 4.01 -21.51 -10.56
CA ALA A 351 3.58 -20.49 -11.52
C ALA A 351 3.30 -19.16 -10.79
N ASN A 352 3.84 -18.06 -11.32
CA ASN A 352 3.75 -16.69 -10.81
C ASN A 352 4.41 -16.36 -9.46
N ASN A 353 4.75 -17.34 -8.61
CA ASN A 353 5.37 -17.06 -7.31
C ASN A 353 6.89 -17.24 -7.36
N ALA A 354 7.62 -16.13 -7.31
CA ALA A 354 9.07 -16.17 -7.11
C ALA A 354 9.37 -16.68 -5.69
N ILE A 355 10.25 -17.66 -5.58
CA ILE A 355 10.77 -18.14 -4.30
C ILE A 355 12.11 -17.51 -3.95
N GLN A 356 12.75 -16.85 -4.92
CA GLN A 356 13.99 -16.13 -4.69
C GLN A 356 14.11 -14.96 -5.67
N ILE A 357 14.58 -13.82 -5.15
CA ILE A 357 14.95 -12.63 -5.93
C ILE A 357 16.39 -12.30 -5.58
N ASN A 358 17.26 -12.24 -6.58
CA ASN A 358 18.62 -11.73 -6.42
C ASN A 358 18.68 -10.33 -7.00
N ASN A 359 19.25 -9.39 -6.26
CA ASN A 359 19.50 -8.03 -6.70
C ASN A 359 21.01 -7.78 -6.82
N TYR A 360 21.39 -7.09 -7.87
CA TYR A 360 22.76 -6.71 -8.17
C TYR A 360 22.82 -5.22 -8.48
N VAL A 361 23.92 -4.59 -8.11
CA VAL A 361 24.26 -3.22 -8.49
C VAL A 361 25.51 -3.28 -9.37
N TYR A 362 25.60 -2.38 -10.35
CA TYR A 362 26.76 -2.34 -11.22
C TYR A 362 27.91 -1.58 -10.55
N ASP A 363 29.08 -2.21 -10.40
CA ASP A 363 30.31 -1.56 -9.97
C ASP A 363 31.05 -1.03 -11.21
N GLU A 364 31.09 0.29 -11.36
CA GLU A 364 31.72 0.93 -12.51
C GLU A 364 33.26 0.81 -12.51
N LEU A 365 33.89 0.75 -11.33
CA LEU A 365 35.34 0.62 -11.19
C LEU A 365 35.80 -0.79 -11.55
N ALA A 366 35.07 -1.80 -11.09
CA ALA A 366 35.34 -3.20 -11.38
C ALA A 366 34.78 -3.65 -12.75
N LYS A 367 33.84 -2.88 -13.33
CA LYS A 367 33.12 -3.19 -14.57
C LYS A 367 32.35 -4.51 -14.51
N GLU A 368 31.73 -4.79 -13.37
CA GLU A 368 30.97 -6.01 -13.15
C GLU A 368 29.73 -5.76 -12.30
N TRP A 369 28.77 -6.67 -12.40
CA TRP A 369 27.62 -6.70 -11.51
C TRP A 369 28.03 -7.34 -10.19
N ILE A 370 27.87 -6.61 -9.10
CA ILE A 370 28.10 -7.11 -7.75
C ILE A 370 26.77 -7.40 -7.08
N ASP A 371 26.72 -8.50 -6.36
CA ASP A 371 25.58 -8.87 -5.52
C ASP A 371 25.30 -7.75 -4.48
N SER A 372 24.02 -7.44 -4.28
CA SER A 372 23.57 -6.38 -3.37
C SER A 372 22.73 -6.97 -2.24
N TYR A 373 21.55 -7.50 -2.57
CA TYR A 373 20.70 -8.22 -1.63
C TYR A 373 20.05 -9.43 -2.31
N LYS A 374 19.54 -10.35 -1.50
CA LYS A 374 18.73 -11.47 -1.97
C LYS A 374 17.55 -11.68 -1.04
N ILE A 375 16.38 -11.97 -1.60
CA ILE A 375 15.18 -12.34 -0.86
C ILE A 375 14.88 -13.81 -1.15
N ILE A 376 14.54 -14.57 -0.11
CA ILE A 376 14.07 -15.96 -0.21
C ILE A 376 12.69 -16.05 0.42
N TYR A 377 11.73 -16.66 -0.27
CA TYR A 377 10.39 -16.93 0.22
C TYR A 377 10.22 -18.40 0.53
N THR A 378 9.64 -18.70 1.69
CA THR A 378 9.17 -20.05 2.02
C THR A 378 7.66 -20.11 1.82
N LEU A 379 7.21 -21.00 0.95
CA LEU A 379 5.81 -21.12 0.54
C LEU A 379 5.24 -22.49 0.92
N ASP A 380 3.99 -22.49 1.39
CA ASP A 380 3.17 -23.68 1.54
C ASP A 380 2.21 -23.80 0.35
N LYS A 381 2.51 -24.77 -0.52
CA LYS A 381 1.82 -24.98 -1.80
C LYS A 381 0.47 -25.71 -1.65
N THR A 382 0.13 -26.13 -0.44
CA THR A 382 -1.15 -26.82 -0.17
C THR A 382 -2.34 -25.86 -0.20
N TYR A 383 -2.12 -24.56 0.01
CA TYR A 383 -3.15 -23.52 -0.03
C TYR A 383 -2.92 -22.57 -1.21
N SER A 384 -3.96 -22.34 -1.98
CA SER A 384 -4.04 -21.25 -2.95
C SER A 384 -4.49 -19.95 -2.29
N VAL A 385 -4.30 -18.81 -2.94
CA VAL A 385 -4.77 -17.51 -2.46
C VAL A 385 -6.28 -17.48 -2.13
N ASN A 386 -7.09 -18.31 -2.77
CA ASN A 386 -8.53 -18.41 -2.49
C ASN A 386 -8.85 -19.14 -1.17
N ASP A 387 -7.90 -19.94 -0.68
CA ASP A 387 -8.00 -20.68 0.59
C ASP A 387 -7.56 -19.82 1.78
N LEU A 388 -7.07 -18.61 1.52
CA LEU A 388 -6.45 -17.76 2.51
C LEU A 388 -7.33 -16.56 2.86
N ILE A 389 -7.28 -16.18 4.14
CA ILE A 389 -7.90 -14.96 4.65
C ILE A 389 -6.77 -14.02 5.06
N PHE A 390 -6.64 -12.90 4.36
CA PHE A 390 -5.57 -11.93 4.52
C PHE A 390 -6.10 -10.52 4.74
N PRO A 391 -5.29 -9.65 5.36
CA PRO A 391 -5.57 -8.23 5.40
C PRO A 391 -5.53 -7.61 4.00
N SER A 392 -6.50 -6.75 3.71
CA SER A 392 -6.83 -6.25 2.38
C SER A 392 -5.76 -5.31 1.82
N ILE A 393 -4.91 -4.76 2.67
CA ILE A 393 -3.78 -3.90 2.29
C ILE A 393 -2.42 -4.62 2.33
N PHE A 394 -2.37 -5.82 2.90
CA PHE A 394 -1.12 -6.55 3.16
C PHE A 394 -0.27 -6.75 1.89
N TRP A 395 -0.92 -7.16 0.80
CA TRP A 395 -0.23 -7.39 -0.47
C TRP A 395 0.28 -6.12 -1.14
N TYR A 396 -0.47 -5.03 -0.97
CA TYR A 396 -0.09 -3.74 -1.52
C TYR A 396 1.15 -3.19 -0.82
N GLU A 397 1.22 -3.33 0.51
CA GLU A 397 2.39 -2.91 1.30
C GLU A 397 3.64 -3.75 1.03
N MET A 398 3.46 -5.05 0.77
CA MET A 398 4.59 -5.93 0.48
C MET A 398 5.04 -5.89 -0.98
N GLY A 399 4.22 -5.38 -1.89
CA GLY A 399 4.53 -5.40 -3.32
C GLY A 399 4.53 -6.80 -3.92
N LEU A 400 3.82 -7.75 -3.32
CA LEU A 400 3.89 -9.16 -3.68
C LEU A 400 2.57 -9.64 -4.29
N GLU A 401 2.66 -10.21 -5.50
CA GLU A 401 1.58 -11.00 -6.09
C GLU A 401 1.76 -12.47 -5.67
N ILE A 402 1.29 -12.83 -4.48
CA ILE A 402 1.41 -14.22 -3.99
C ILE A 402 0.11 -14.98 -4.24
N GLU A 403 0.21 -16.06 -5.02
CA GLU A 403 -0.91 -16.93 -5.34
C GLU A 403 -1.04 -18.14 -4.39
N VAL A 404 -0.12 -18.32 -3.45
CA VAL A 404 -0.07 -19.40 -2.46
C VAL A 404 0.25 -18.88 -1.05
N LYS A 405 0.19 -19.75 -0.04
CA LYS A 405 0.46 -19.35 1.35
C LYS A 405 1.95 -19.07 1.58
N MET A 406 2.30 -17.84 1.93
CA MET A 406 3.66 -17.51 2.38
C MET A 406 3.80 -17.86 3.86
N LEU A 407 4.88 -18.55 4.24
CA LEU A 407 5.21 -18.82 5.64
C LEU A 407 6.24 -17.83 6.18
N ASN A 408 7.24 -17.49 5.38
CA ASN A 408 8.21 -16.47 5.70
C ASN A 408 8.86 -15.89 4.44
N LEU A 409 9.50 -14.74 4.62
CA LEU A 409 10.53 -14.24 3.70
C LEU A 409 11.79 -13.88 4.50
N THR A 410 12.95 -14.12 3.91
CA THR A 410 14.25 -13.76 4.48
C THR A 410 15.00 -12.86 3.52
N ILE A 411 15.45 -11.72 4.01
CA ILE A 411 16.28 -10.76 3.29
C ILE A 411 17.72 -10.99 3.72
N PHE A 412 18.60 -11.12 2.74
CA PHE A 412 20.04 -11.23 2.92
C PHE A 412 20.73 -10.04 2.26
N PHE A 413 21.80 -9.55 2.88
CA PHE A 413 22.73 -8.59 2.29
C PHE A 413 24.12 -9.20 2.25
N ILE A 414 25.01 -8.63 1.45
CA ILE A 414 26.42 -9.00 1.49
C ILE A 414 27.15 -8.16 2.52
N ASP A 415 27.86 -8.84 3.42
CA ASP A 415 28.82 -8.20 4.31
C ASP A 415 30.06 -7.79 3.50
N GLU A 416 30.37 -6.49 3.50
CA GLU A 416 31.42 -5.94 2.65
C GLU A 416 32.83 -6.44 3.01
N ASP A 417 33.05 -6.82 4.27
CA ASP A 417 34.34 -7.24 4.80
C ASP A 417 34.63 -8.73 4.50
N THR A 418 33.63 -9.59 4.70
CA THR A 418 33.74 -11.05 4.56
C THR A 418 33.33 -11.55 3.18
N LYS A 419 32.55 -10.76 2.44
CA LYS A 419 31.89 -11.13 1.17
C LYS A 419 30.92 -12.32 1.29
N ASP A 420 30.46 -12.60 2.51
CA ASP A 420 29.46 -13.63 2.77
C ASP A 420 28.05 -13.03 2.84
N TRP A 421 27.05 -13.85 2.51
CA TRP A 421 25.65 -13.51 2.70
C TRP A 421 25.29 -13.54 4.19
N VAL A 422 24.80 -12.42 4.70
CA VAL A 422 24.31 -12.28 6.06
C VAL A 422 22.81 -12.01 6.01
N VAL A 423 22.07 -12.61 6.94
CA VAL A 423 20.63 -12.32 7.09
C VAL A 423 20.51 -10.88 7.59
N ASP A 424 19.69 -10.07 6.94
CA ASP A 424 19.30 -8.75 7.45
C ASP A 424 18.06 -8.91 8.34
N GLU A 425 16.99 -9.44 7.74
CA GLU A 425 15.67 -9.47 8.31
C GLU A 425 14.90 -10.72 7.88
N ILE A 426 14.09 -11.25 8.79
CA ILE A 426 13.15 -12.34 8.55
C ILE A 426 11.75 -11.84 8.89
N TYR A 427 10.80 -12.02 7.97
CA TYR A 427 9.38 -11.85 8.25
C TYR A 427 8.72 -13.21 8.31
N THR A 428 8.09 -13.53 9.44
CA THR A 428 7.34 -14.78 9.64
C THR A 428 5.85 -14.50 9.72
N LEU A 429 5.05 -15.30 9.01
CA LEU A 429 3.60 -15.19 8.92
C LEU A 429 2.96 -16.36 9.68
N TYR A 430 2.05 -16.06 10.60
CA TYR A 430 1.37 -17.04 11.44
C TYR A 430 -0.10 -17.14 11.10
N TYR A 431 -0.56 -18.37 10.88
CA TYR A 431 -1.92 -18.66 10.44
C TYR A 431 -2.66 -19.59 11.39
N THR A 432 -3.98 -19.42 11.46
CA THR A 432 -4.90 -20.33 12.13
C THR A 432 -5.87 -20.91 11.10
N GLU A 433 -6.13 -22.22 11.21
CA GLU A 433 -7.16 -22.89 10.42
C GLU A 433 -8.54 -22.46 10.89
N GLN A 434 -9.38 -22.08 9.94
CA GLN A 434 -10.77 -21.76 10.17
C GLN A 434 -11.63 -22.67 9.30
N THR A 435 -12.52 -23.42 9.93
CA THR A 435 -13.70 -23.91 9.22
C THR A 435 -14.49 -22.67 8.78
N PRO A 436 -14.65 -22.41 7.48
CA PRO A 436 -15.53 -21.35 7.02
C PRO A 436 -16.90 -21.64 7.62
N ILE A 437 -17.40 -20.71 8.44
CA ILE A 437 -18.81 -20.69 8.76
C ILE A 437 -19.48 -20.43 7.42
N ILE A 438 -20.02 -21.49 6.80
CA ILE A 438 -20.91 -21.32 5.67
C ILE A 438 -22.11 -20.58 6.25
N ILE A 439 -22.15 -19.27 6.09
CA ILE A 439 -23.36 -18.48 6.29
C ILE A 439 -24.25 -18.83 5.10
N THR A 440 -24.86 -20.02 5.14
CA THR A 440 -26.03 -20.30 4.32
C THR A 440 -27.15 -19.44 4.87
N ASP A 441 -27.51 -18.38 4.16
CA ASP A 441 -28.76 -17.63 4.36
C ASP A 441 -29.15 -17.37 5.82
N VAL A 442 -28.25 -16.77 6.60
CA VAL A 442 -28.73 -16.01 7.76
C VAL A 442 -29.22 -14.70 7.18
N GLU A 443 -30.53 -14.60 6.93
CA GLU A 443 -31.16 -13.31 6.77
C GLU A 443 -30.71 -12.42 7.92
N ASN A 444 -29.82 -11.47 7.65
CA ASN A 444 -29.62 -10.31 8.52
C ASN A 444 -31.00 -9.82 8.93
N ILE A 445 -31.17 -9.49 10.21
CA ILE A 445 -32.44 -8.94 10.66
C ILE A 445 -32.73 -7.74 9.75
N SER A 446 -33.84 -7.81 9.01
CA SER A 446 -34.33 -6.70 8.20
C SER A 446 -34.28 -5.43 9.05
N ASN A 447 -33.85 -4.30 8.47
CA ASN A 447 -33.66 -2.94 9.02
C ASN A 447 -34.82 -2.35 9.88
N ASN A 448 -35.43 -3.10 10.79
CA ASN A 448 -36.64 -2.76 11.52
C ASN A 448 -36.64 -3.23 12.99
N THR A 449 -35.57 -3.87 13.48
CA THR A 449 -35.36 -4.07 14.93
C THR A 449 -34.14 -3.28 15.36
N ASP A 450 -34.36 -2.10 15.92
CA ASP A 450 -33.28 -1.33 16.54
C ASP A 450 -32.86 -2.01 17.84
N ILE A 451 -31.59 -2.43 17.90
CA ILE A 451 -30.97 -2.99 19.10
C ILE A 451 -30.11 -1.91 19.75
N THR A 452 -30.23 -1.74 21.05
CA THR A 452 -29.48 -0.74 21.81
C THR A 452 -28.88 -1.36 23.06
N ILE A 453 -27.55 -1.24 23.21
CA ILE A 453 -26.81 -1.70 24.41
C ILE A 453 -26.21 -0.49 25.10
N LEU A 454 -26.69 -0.18 26.31
CA LEU A 454 -26.29 1.01 27.07
C LEU A 454 -26.08 0.71 28.56
N PRO A 455 -25.13 1.40 29.22
CA PRO A 455 -24.12 2.27 28.61
C PRO A 455 -23.05 1.45 27.87
N ASN A 456 -22.48 2.02 26.81
CA ASN A 456 -21.27 1.51 26.15
C ASN A 456 -20.41 2.72 25.74
N PRO A 457 -19.28 3.01 26.42
CA PRO A 457 -18.60 2.19 27.42
C PRO A 457 -19.38 1.97 28.73
N THR A 458 -19.11 0.87 29.43
CA THR A 458 -19.75 0.47 30.71
C THR A 458 -18.72 0.26 31.82
N ASP A 459 -19.16 0.48 33.07
CA ASP A 459 -18.38 0.25 34.29
C ASP A 459 -18.93 -0.93 35.12
N GLU A 460 -20.25 -1.01 35.32
CA GLU A 460 -20.86 -1.98 36.25
C GLU A 460 -21.97 -2.83 35.65
N TYR A 461 -22.74 -2.29 34.69
CA TYR A 461 -23.90 -2.96 34.12
C TYR A 461 -24.15 -2.56 32.67
N ILE A 462 -24.85 -3.41 31.93
CA ILE A 462 -25.41 -3.10 30.61
C ILE A 462 -26.92 -3.35 30.61
N SER A 463 -27.65 -2.61 29.82
CA SER A 463 -29.03 -2.90 29.44
C SER A 463 -29.08 -3.15 27.93
N ILE A 464 -29.84 -4.17 27.53
CA ILE A 464 -30.03 -4.55 26.14
C ILE A 464 -31.51 -4.33 25.84
N THR A 465 -31.80 -3.45 24.90
CA THR A 465 -33.16 -3.18 24.42
C THR A 465 -33.28 -3.65 22.98
N ILE A 466 -34.27 -4.47 22.70
CA ILE A 466 -34.61 -4.98 21.37
C ILE A 466 -35.96 -4.39 21.00
N ASN A 467 -36.00 -3.48 20.02
CA ASN A 467 -37.24 -2.93 19.52
C ASN A 467 -37.89 -3.91 18.53
N GLY A 468 -39.07 -4.43 18.87
CA GLY A 468 -39.81 -5.39 18.05
C GLY A 468 -40.29 -6.61 18.85
N ASP A 469 -41.16 -7.41 18.26
CA ASP A 469 -41.61 -8.67 18.84
C ASP A 469 -40.55 -9.77 18.61
N TYR A 470 -40.19 -10.49 19.68
CA TYR A 470 -39.27 -11.63 19.62
C TYR A 470 -39.73 -12.75 20.58
N SER A 471 -39.44 -14.00 20.24
CA SER A 471 -39.78 -15.16 21.09
C SER A 471 -38.65 -15.56 22.03
N ASN A 472 -37.41 -15.44 21.57
CA ASN A 472 -36.21 -15.75 22.34
C ASN A 472 -35.06 -14.82 21.95
N ALA A 473 -34.32 -14.33 22.94
CA ALA A 473 -33.11 -13.55 22.74
C ALA A 473 -32.03 -13.99 23.72
N ASN A 474 -30.82 -14.23 23.23
CA ASN A 474 -29.66 -14.60 24.04
C ASN A 474 -28.47 -13.69 23.74
N PHE A 475 -27.83 -13.18 24.77
CA PHE A 475 -26.63 -12.38 24.68
C PHE A 475 -25.42 -13.17 25.16
N GLU A 476 -24.39 -13.20 24.33
CA GLU A 476 -23.12 -13.86 24.60
C GLU A 476 -22.00 -12.83 24.50
N LEU A 477 -21.07 -12.84 25.46
CA LEU A 477 -19.91 -11.96 25.49
C LEU A 477 -18.63 -12.78 25.45
N PHE A 478 -17.66 -12.30 24.70
CA PHE A 478 -16.38 -12.97 24.48
C PHE A 478 -15.23 -12.01 24.81
N ASN A 479 -14.20 -12.52 25.49
CA ASN A 479 -12.98 -11.75 25.74
C ASN A 479 -12.12 -11.62 24.48
N ALA A 480 -11.01 -10.90 24.58
CA ALA A 480 -10.08 -10.66 23.47
C ALA A 480 -9.46 -11.94 22.87
N GLN A 481 -9.49 -13.06 23.60
CA GLN A 481 -9.04 -14.38 23.12
C GLN A 481 -10.17 -15.20 22.47
N GLY A 482 -11.38 -14.63 22.32
CA GLY A 482 -12.54 -15.33 21.78
C GLY A 482 -13.20 -16.31 22.74
N VAL A 483 -12.81 -16.32 24.02
CA VAL A 483 -13.42 -17.17 25.05
C VAL A 483 -14.70 -16.53 25.52
N LYS A 484 -15.80 -17.30 25.52
CA LYS A 484 -17.09 -16.87 26.07
C LYS A 484 -16.96 -16.63 27.57
N VAL A 485 -17.20 -15.39 27.99
CA VAL A 485 -17.12 -14.94 29.40
C VAL A 485 -18.48 -14.65 30.00
N LEU A 486 -19.51 -14.43 29.18
CA LEU A 486 -20.89 -14.22 29.63
C LEU A 486 -21.86 -14.86 28.65
N SER A 487 -22.95 -15.42 29.17
CA SER A 487 -24.07 -15.93 28.37
C SER A 487 -25.35 -15.77 29.18
N LEU A 488 -26.34 -15.06 28.64
CA LEU A 488 -27.59 -14.79 29.33
C LEU A 488 -28.75 -14.67 28.35
N SER A 489 -29.97 -14.92 28.82
CA SER A 489 -31.19 -14.63 28.07
C SER A 489 -31.63 -13.18 28.28
N VAL A 490 -31.98 -12.51 27.18
CA VAL A 490 -32.30 -11.08 27.14
C VAL A 490 -33.79 -10.84 27.33
N ASN A 491 -34.10 -10.06 28.37
CA ASN A 491 -35.43 -9.51 28.61
C ASN A 491 -35.34 -8.00 28.50
N ASN A 492 -36.21 -7.41 27.69
CA ASN A 492 -36.31 -5.95 27.60
C ASN A 492 -36.49 -5.33 29.00
N TYR A 493 -35.81 -4.20 29.21
CA TYR A 493 -35.81 -3.42 30.46
C TYR A 493 -35.10 -4.07 31.66
N GLN A 494 -34.39 -5.18 31.48
CA GLN A 494 -33.45 -5.69 32.49
C GLN A 494 -32.04 -5.11 32.32
N THR A 495 -31.32 -5.04 33.43
CA THR A 495 -29.89 -4.74 33.47
C THR A 495 -29.11 -5.99 33.87
N TYR A 496 -27.92 -6.13 33.31
CA TYR A 496 -27.01 -7.25 33.52
C TYR A 496 -25.70 -6.74 34.07
N SER A 497 -25.28 -7.27 35.21
CA SER A 497 -23.99 -6.91 35.82
C SER A 497 -22.84 -7.40 34.97
N VAL A 498 -21.86 -6.52 34.77
CA VAL A 498 -20.58 -6.78 34.10
C VAL A 498 -19.40 -6.27 34.96
N SER A 499 -19.64 -6.00 36.24
CA SER A 499 -18.63 -5.47 37.17
C SER A 499 -17.43 -6.40 37.35
N ASP A 500 -17.65 -7.71 37.23
CA ASP A 500 -16.64 -8.73 37.45
C ASP A 500 -15.73 -8.94 36.22
N LEU A 501 -16.04 -8.27 35.11
CA LEU A 501 -15.19 -8.29 33.92
C LEU A 501 -14.01 -7.33 34.09
N GLN A 502 -12.83 -7.77 33.66
CA GLN A 502 -11.65 -6.90 33.59
C GLN A 502 -11.87 -5.77 32.58
N THR A 503 -11.29 -4.59 32.86
CA THR A 503 -11.19 -3.48 31.91
C THR A 503 -10.64 -3.98 30.57
N GLY A 504 -11.34 -3.69 29.48
CA GLY A 504 -10.97 -4.18 28.17
C GLY A 504 -12.10 -4.13 27.14
N LEU A 505 -11.76 -4.49 25.91
CA LEU A 505 -12.71 -4.60 24.81
C LEU A 505 -13.21 -6.05 24.72
N TYR A 506 -14.53 -6.20 24.63
CA TYR A 506 -15.21 -7.47 24.45
C TYR A 506 -16.01 -7.43 23.14
N SER A 507 -16.16 -8.58 22.50
CA SER A 507 -17.13 -8.76 21.41
C SER A 507 -18.38 -9.44 21.95
N TYR A 508 -19.55 -9.07 21.47
CA TYR A 508 -20.80 -9.75 21.82
C TYR A 508 -21.50 -10.32 20.59
N ASN A 509 -22.31 -11.35 20.83
CA ASN A 509 -23.33 -11.84 19.92
C ASN A 509 -24.69 -11.75 20.62
N LEU A 510 -25.66 -11.11 19.97
CA LEU A 510 -27.06 -11.11 20.37
C LEU A 510 -27.84 -11.98 19.37
N ILE A 511 -28.39 -13.08 19.87
CA ILE A 511 -29.08 -14.10 19.09
C ILE A 511 -30.58 -13.94 19.33
N VAL A 512 -31.31 -13.38 18.38
CA VAL A 512 -32.77 -13.13 18.46
C VAL A 512 -33.49 -14.03 17.46
N ASP A 513 -34.33 -14.96 17.95
CA ASP A 513 -35.09 -15.91 17.13
C ASP A 513 -34.26 -16.64 16.07
N GLY A 514 -33.00 -16.96 16.41
CA GLY A 514 -32.05 -17.65 15.54
C GLY A 514 -31.23 -16.75 14.61
N LYS A 515 -31.51 -15.43 14.58
CA LYS A 515 -30.71 -14.43 13.88
C LYS A 515 -29.66 -13.83 14.81
N VAL A 516 -28.46 -13.54 14.31
CA VAL A 516 -27.34 -13.07 15.12
C VAL A 516 -26.98 -11.63 14.74
N GLU A 517 -26.87 -10.76 15.73
CA GLU A 517 -26.24 -9.45 15.62
C GLU A 517 -24.98 -9.41 16.49
N SER A 518 -23.87 -8.95 15.92
CA SER A 518 -22.59 -8.88 16.63
C SER A 518 -22.15 -7.44 16.81
N GLY A 519 -21.50 -7.15 17.94
CA GLY A 519 -20.95 -5.82 18.21
C GLY A 519 -19.84 -5.85 19.24
N LYS A 520 -19.46 -4.67 19.73
CA LYS A 520 -18.37 -4.49 20.68
C LYS A 520 -18.89 -3.83 21.97
N LEU A 521 -18.40 -4.30 23.11
CA LEU A 521 -18.66 -3.71 24.43
C LEU A 521 -17.34 -3.28 25.05
N MET A 522 -17.24 -2.02 25.45
CA MET A 522 -16.06 -1.49 26.13
C MET A 522 -16.29 -1.44 27.64
N LYS A 523 -15.52 -2.22 28.40
CA LYS A 523 -15.48 -2.19 29.87
C LYS A 523 -14.34 -1.27 30.31
N ARG A 524 -14.64 -0.23 31.10
CA ARG A 524 -13.61 0.63 31.72
C ARG A 524 -13.16 0.10 33.07
#